data_AF-A0A661EMJ8-F1
#
_entry.id   AF-A0A661EMJ8-F1
#
_cell.length_a   1.000
_cell.length_b   1.000
_cell.length_c   1.000
_cell.angle_alpha   90.00
_cell.angle_beta   90.00
_cell.angle_gamma   90.00
#
_symmetry.space_group_name_H-M   'P 1'
#
loop_
_entity.id
_entity.type
_entity.pdbx_description
1 polymer ?
#
loop_
_entity_poly.entity_id
_entity_poly.type
_entity_poly.pdbx_seq_one_letter_code
_entity_poly.pdbx_strand_id
1 'polypeptide(L)'
;MALETDLLERSDSRCELCGGADGLAAYAVPPEPAGSIDGSVLLCEVCIDQIDNASRRDGYHWRCLSDCMWSPVPAVQVMAWRMLKQLSAEAWAQDLLDTFYLDDATQAWAEATGLAEVDGGDEDVQHLDSNGAHLAAGDTVTLIKDLNVKGAGF
;
A
#
# COMPACT_ATOMS: atom_id res chain seq x y z
N MET A 1 -14.97 14.53 -19.77
CA MET A 1 -14.29 15.36 -20.79
C MET A 1 -13.36 16.41 -20.18
N ALA A 2 -13.73 17.14 -19.10
CA ALA A 2 -12.78 18.04 -18.42
C ALA A 2 -11.66 17.28 -17.69
N LEU A 3 -12.03 16.30 -16.84
CA LEU A 3 -11.08 15.54 -16.01
C LEU A 3 -9.89 14.93 -16.76
N GLU A 4 -10.12 14.20 -17.86
CA GLU A 4 -9.01 13.61 -18.66
C GLU A 4 -8.10 14.68 -19.26
N THR A 5 -8.65 15.84 -19.66
CA THR A 5 -7.87 16.93 -20.23
C THR A 5 -7.02 17.60 -19.15
N ASP A 6 -7.59 17.84 -17.98
CA ASP A 6 -6.88 18.42 -16.82
C ASP A 6 -5.76 17.49 -16.33
N LEU A 7 -6.00 16.17 -16.33
CA LEU A 7 -5.00 15.16 -16.01
C LEU A 7 -3.88 15.10 -17.06
N LEU A 8 -4.20 15.21 -18.35
CA LEU A 8 -3.21 15.27 -19.42
C LEU A 8 -2.32 16.52 -19.32
N GLU A 9 -2.89 17.68 -18.96
CA GLU A 9 -2.12 18.91 -18.73
C GLU A 9 -1.22 18.79 -17.50
N ARG A 10 -1.73 18.24 -16.39
CA ARG A 10 -0.94 18.04 -15.16
C ARG A 10 0.23 17.09 -15.36
N SER A 11 0.00 16.03 -16.12
CA SER A 11 0.95 14.94 -16.32
C SER A 11 1.86 15.11 -17.53
N ASP A 12 1.76 16.25 -18.24
CA ASP A 12 2.47 16.52 -19.50
C ASP A 12 2.25 15.40 -20.55
N SER A 13 1.03 14.85 -20.60
CA SER A 13 0.67 13.70 -21.44
C SER A 13 1.55 12.46 -21.21
N ARG A 14 1.87 12.16 -19.95
CA ARG A 14 2.67 11.00 -19.54
C ARG A 14 2.04 10.30 -18.36
N CYS A 15 2.38 9.04 -18.16
CA CYS A 15 1.97 8.26 -17.01
C CYS A 15 2.62 8.86 -15.75
N GLU A 16 1.82 9.17 -14.74
CA GLU A 16 2.31 9.78 -13.50
C GLU A 16 3.10 8.80 -12.61
N LEU A 17 3.05 7.49 -12.90
CA LEU A 17 3.84 6.48 -12.20
C LEU A 17 5.15 6.16 -12.93
N CYS A 18 5.09 5.79 -14.21
CA CYS A 18 6.25 5.29 -14.96
C CYS A 18 6.79 6.24 -16.03
N GLY A 19 6.09 7.34 -16.34
CA GLY A 19 6.48 8.30 -17.38
C GLY A 19 6.23 7.84 -18.83
N GLY A 20 5.63 6.66 -19.04
CA GLY A 20 5.24 6.17 -20.37
C GLY A 20 4.12 7.00 -21.01
N ALA A 21 4.01 7.02 -22.34
CA ALA A 21 2.98 7.80 -23.06
C ALA A 21 1.93 6.92 -23.76
N ASP A 22 2.02 5.59 -23.60
CA ASP A 22 1.17 4.64 -24.31
C ASP A 22 -0.11 4.31 -23.53
N GLY A 23 -1.26 4.43 -24.20
CA GLY A 23 -2.56 4.00 -23.65
C GLY A 23 -2.93 4.70 -22.33
N LEU A 24 -2.76 6.03 -22.26
CA LEU A 24 -3.05 6.81 -21.06
C LEU A 24 -4.55 6.83 -20.76
N ALA A 25 -4.90 6.48 -19.53
CA ALA A 25 -6.27 6.49 -19.04
C ALA A 25 -6.33 7.08 -17.64
N ALA A 26 -7.43 7.79 -17.35
CA ALA A 26 -7.71 8.31 -16.02
C ALA A 26 -8.12 7.16 -15.10
N TYR A 27 -7.35 6.94 -14.05
CA TYR A 27 -7.60 5.94 -13.02
C TYR A 27 -7.98 6.64 -11.73
N ALA A 28 -9.21 6.38 -11.25
CA ALA A 28 -9.67 6.90 -9.97
C ALA A 28 -9.07 6.06 -8.84
N VAL A 29 -8.43 6.73 -7.88
CA VAL A 29 -7.78 6.08 -6.73
C VAL A 29 -8.83 5.92 -5.63
N PRO A 30 -9.26 4.68 -5.31
CA PRO A 30 -10.24 4.48 -4.24
C PRO A 30 -9.69 4.98 -2.89
N PRO A 31 -10.53 5.42 -1.92
CA PRO A 31 -11.99 5.44 -1.93
C PRO A 31 -12.60 6.78 -2.38
N GLU A 32 -11.79 7.71 -2.91
CA GLU A 32 -12.30 8.96 -3.47
C GLU A 32 -13.24 8.68 -4.65
N PRO A 33 -14.33 9.46 -4.81
CA PRO A 33 -15.25 9.27 -5.92
C PRO A 33 -14.57 9.58 -7.25
N ALA A 34 -14.85 8.73 -8.25
CA ALA A 34 -14.40 8.96 -9.62
C ALA A 34 -14.93 10.32 -10.12
N GLY A 35 -14.02 11.27 -10.39
CA GLY A 35 -14.38 12.63 -10.80
C GLY A 35 -13.55 13.76 -10.21
N SER A 36 -12.81 13.50 -9.12
CA SER A 36 -11.87 14.47 -8.55
C SER A 36 -10.52 14.41 -9.27
N ILE A 37 -9.96 15.55 -9.68
CA ILE A 37 -8.59 15.64 -10.23
C ILE A 37 -7.58 15.18 -9.17
N ASP A 38 -7.78 15.57 -7.92
CA ASP A 38 -6.95 15.19 -6.79
C ASP A 38 -7.17 13.75 -6.35
N GLY A 39 -8.29 13.13 -6.74
CA GLY A 39 -8.62 11.72 -6.51
C GLY A 39 -8.29 10.79 -7.68
N SER A 40 -7.74 11.32 -8.78
CA SER A 40 -7.48 10.58 -10.01
C SER A 40 -6.04 10.75 -10.48
N VAL A 41 -5.49 9.73 -11.12
CA VAL A 41 -4.15 9.72 -11.71
C VAL A 41 -4.21 9.30 -13.17
N LEU A 42 -3.28 9.80 -13.98
CA LEU A 42 -3.14 9.36 -15.37
C LEU A 42 -2.15 8.21 -15.44
N LEU A 43 -2.61 7.03 -15.82
CA LEU A 43 -1.78 5.82 -15.89
C LEU A 43 -1.75 5.26 -17.30
N CYS A 44 -0.63 4.65 -17.67
CA CYS A 44 -0.55 3.85 -18.89
C CYS A 44 -1.22 2.48 -18.70
N GLU A 45 -1.60 1.87 -19.81
CA GLU A 45 -2.22 0.54 -19.83
C GLU A 45 -1.40 -0.52 -19.08
N VAL A 46 -0.06 -0.45 -19.17
CA VAL A 46 0.85 -1.38 -18.48
C VAL A 46 0.76 -1.23 -16.96
N CYS A 47 0.74 0.00 -16.44
CA CYS A 47 0.61 0.22 -15.00
C CYS A 47 -0.76 -0.27 -14.51
N ILE A 48 -1.83 0.03 -15.25
CA ILE A 48 -3.19 -0.42 -14.91
C ILE A 48 -3.26 -1.95 -14.90
N ASP A 49 -2.77 -2.62 -15.94
CA ASP A 49 -2.76 -4.09 -16.02
C ASP A 49 -1.99 -4.72 -14.86
N GLN A 50 -0.87 -4.14 -14.44
CA GLN A 50 -0.07 -4.65 -13.32
C GLN A 50 -0.70 -4.35 -11.94
N ILE A 51 -1.45 -3.26 -11.79
CA ILE A 51 -2.20 -2.94 -10.57
C ILE A 51 -3.36 -3.93 -10.38
N ASP A 52 -4.11 -4.19 -11.46
CA ASP A 52 -5.26 -5.09 -11.43
C ASP A 52 -4.84 -6.56 -11.40
N ASN A 53 -3.73 -6.92 -12.05
CA ASN A 53 -3.24 -8.30 -12.12
C ASN A 53 -1.96 -8.47 -11.33
N ALA A 54 -2.10 -8.84 -10.07
CA ALA A 54 -0.96 -9.11 -9.19
C ALA A 54 0.03 -10.16 -9.72
N SER A 55 -0.43 -11.11 -10.55
CA SER A 55 0.39 -12.15 -11.17
C SER A 55 1.27 -11.66 -12.33
N ARG A 56 1.00 -10.47 -12.87
CA ARG A 56 1.75 -9.85 -13.97
C ARG A 56 2.68 -8.72 -13.51
N ARG A 57 2.78 -8.49 -12.19
CA ARG A 57 3.63 -7.44 -11.63
C ARG A 57 5.11 -7.72 -11.94
N ASP A 58 5.76 -6.75 -12.57
CA ASP A 58 7.18 -6.78 -12.87
C ASP A 58 7.92 -5.83 -11.93
N GLY A 59 8.68 -6.38 -10.98
CA GLY A 59 9.49 -5.59 -10.05
C GLY A 59 10.53 -4.69 -10.72
N TYR A 60 10.92 -4.96 -11.98
CA TYR A 60 11.77 -4.05 -12.75
C TYR A 60 11.02 -2.80 -13.17
N HIS A 61 9.77 -2.94 -13.63
CA HIS A 61 8.92 -1.83 -14.03
C HIS A 61 8.62 -0.90 -12.84
N TRP A 62 8.35 -1.46 -11.67
CA TRP A 62 8.04 -0.71 -10.45
C TRP A 62 9.21 0.05 -9.82
N ARG A 63 10.43 -0.04 -10.36
CA ARG A 63 11.54 0.83 -9.91
C ARG A 63 11.26 2.31 -10.14
N CYS A 64 10.37 2.66 -11.07
CA CYS A 64 9.93 4.05 -11.25
C CYS A 64 9.22 4.64 -10.01
N LEU A 65 8.76 3.78 -9.07
CA LEU A 65 8.13 4.23 -7.83
C LEU A 65 9.06 5.08 -6.96
N SER A 66 10.37 4.87 -7.05
CA SER A 66 11.35 5.69 -6.29
C SER A 66 11.29 7.16 -6.65
N ASP A 67 10.94 7.47 -7.90
CA ASP A 67 10.86 8.84 -8.40
C ASP A 67 9.43 9.37 -8.26
N CYS A 68 8.42 8.54 -8.52
CA CYS A 68 7.03 8.97 -8.46
C CYS A 68 6.52 9.22 -7.02
N MET A 69 7.11 8.58 -6.01
CA MET A 69 6.73 8.80 -4.60
C MET A 69 7.00 10.24 -4.14
N TRP A 70 7.94 10.95 -4.77
CA TRP A 70 8.23 12.36 -4.48
C TRP A 70 7.35 13.34 -5.26
N SER A 71 6.37 12.83 -6.02
CA SER A 71 5.43 13.67 -6.75
C SER A 71 4.65 14.58 -5.78
N PRO A 72 4.39 15.84 -6.14
CA PRO A 72 3.56 16.73 -5.32
C PRO A 72 2.08 16.38 -5.36
N VAL A 73 1.67 15.38 -6.16
CA VAL A 73 0.27 14.97 -6.34
C VAL A 73 -0.09 13.90 -5.31
N PRO A 74 -1.03 14.16 -4.37
CA PRO A 74 -1.39 13.20 -3.33
C PRO A 74 -1.87 11.85 -3.87
N ALA A 75 -2.64 11.86 -4.97
CA ALA A 75 -3.11 10.61 -5.61
C ALA A 75 -1.96 9.70 -6.08
N VAL A 76 -0.88 10.31 -6.60
CA VAL A 76 0.31 9.57 -7.04
C VAL A 76 1.05 9.01 -5.83
N GLN A 77 1.19 9.80 -4.77
CA GLN A 77 1.81 9.38 -3.51
C GLN A 77 1.08 8.20 -2.88
N VAL A 78 -0.26 8.25 -2.82
CA VAL A 78 -1.09 7.14 -2.34
C VAL A 78 -0.88 5.88 -3.18
N MET A 79 -0.93 6.00 -4.51
CA MET A 79 -0.72 4.85 -5.39
C MET A 79 0.69 4.27 -5.27
N ALA A 80 1.70 5.13 -5.16
CA ALA A 80 3.08 4.71 -4.95
C ALA A 80 3.23 3.94 -3.64
N TRP A 81 2.69 4.46 -2.54
CA TRP A 81 2.69 3.80 -1.24
C TRP A 81 2.04 2.42 -1.30
N ARG A 82 0.85 2.33 -1.91
CA ARG A 82 0.11 1.06 -2.05
C ARG A 82 0.90 0.04 -2.85
N MET A 83 1.52 0.44 -3.95
CA MET A 83 2.33 -0.45 -4.77
C MET A 83 3.61 -0.89 -4.06
N LEU A 84 4.29 0.02 -3.36
CA LEU A 84 5.45 -0.35 -2.56
C LEU A 84 5.08 -1.32 -1.43
N LYS A 85 3.93 -1.14 -0.75
CA LYS A 85 3.44 -2.07 0.28
C LYS A 85 3.12 -3.44 -0.30
N GLN A 86 2.55 -3.51 -1.50
CA GLN A 86 2.33 -4.78 -2.18
C GLN A 86 3.62 -5.46 -2.68
N LEU A 87 4.69 -4.69 -2.87
CA LEU A 87 6.03 -5.16 -3.27
C LEU A 87 6.97 -5.29 -2.06
N SER A 88 6.45 -5.21 -0.84
CA SER A 88 7.19 -5.33 0.43
C SER A 88 8.05 -6.59 0.55
N ALA A 89 7.79 -7.63 -0.25
CA ALA A 89 8.65 -8.80 -0.34
C ALA A 89 10.06 -8.49 -0.90
N GLU A 90 10.20 -7.39 -1.62
CA GLU A 90 11.46 -6.91 -2.19
C GLU A 90 12.14 -5.91 -1.24
N ALA A 91 13.42 -6.12 -0.94
CA ALA A 91 14.16 -5.24 -0.02
C ALA A 91 14.17 -3.77 -0.45
N TRP A 92 14.31 -3.50 -1.75
CA TRP A 92 14.33 -2.12 -2.26
C TRP A 92 12.98 -1.40 -2.06
N ALA A 93 11.86 -2.12 -2.08
CA ALA A 93 10.54 -1.51 -1.89
C ALA A 93 10.30 -1.18 -0.40
N GLN A 94 10.81 -2.03 0.50
CA GLN A 94 10.82 -1.76 1.94
C GLN A 94 11.69 -0.55 2.29
N ASP A 95 12.93 -0.49 1.80
CA ASP A 95 13.84 0.64 2.04
C ASP A 95 13.22 1.98 1.61
N LEU A 96 12.48 1.98 0.47
CA LEU A 96 11.76 3.15 0.00
C LEU A 96 10.58 3.50 0.91
N LEU A 97 9.78 2.52 1.35
CA LEU A 97 8.68 2.75 2.28
C LEU A 97 9.15 3.34 3.60
N ASP A 98 10.24 2.82 4.16
CA ASP A 98 10.79 3.29 5.44
C ASP A 98 11.24 4.75 5.38
N THR A 99 11.67 5.19 4.19
CA THR A 99 12.07 6.58 3.94
C THR A 99 10.87 7.44 3.52
N PHE A 100 9.79 6.83 3.04
CA PHE A 100 8.68 7.54 2.44
C PHE A 100 7.72 8.08 3.50
N TYR A 101 7.84 9.38 3.77
CA TYR A 101 6.96 10.09 4.68
C TYR A 101 5.78 10.71 3.93
N LEU A 102 4.57 10.28 4.30
CA LEU A 102 3.32 10.87 3.86
C LEU A 102 2.77 11.78 4.96
N ASP A 103 2.00 12.78 4.58
CA ASP A 103 1.18 13.51 5.54
C ASP A 103 0.04 12.63 6.08
N ASP A 104 -0.40 12.89 7.32
CA ASP A 104 -1.41 12.09 8.02
C ASP A 104 -2.70 11.89 7.19
N ALA A 105 -3.10 12.88 6.40
CA ALA A 105 -4.30 12.80 5.57
C ALA A 105 -4.10 11.86 4.37
N THR A 106 -2.98 11.98 3.67
CA THR A 106 -2.61 11.11 2.53
C THR A 106 -2.31 9.69 3.00
N GLN A 107 -1.67 9.51 4.15
CA GLN A 107 -1.43 8.20 4.74
C GLN A 107 -2.76 7.52 5.11
N ALA A 108 -3.65 8.20 5.81
CA ALA A 108 -4.97 7.68 6.14
C ALA A 108 -5.76 7.31 4.87
N TRP A 109 -5.62 8.09 3.80
CA TRP A 109 -6.21 7.75 2.50
C TRP A 109 -5.58 6.50 1.88
N ALA A 110 -4.25 6.37 1.94
CA ALA A 110 -3.55 5.20 1.43
C ALA A 110 -4.00 3.91 2.13
N GLU A 111 -4.18 3.96 3.44
CA GLU A 111 -4.62 2.85 4.30
C GLU A 111 -6.13 2.55 4.19
N ALA A 112 -6.97 3.56 3.91
CA ALA A 112 -8.43 3.42 3.90
C ALA A 112 -8.98 2.45 2.83
N THR A 113 -8.28 2.28 1.71
CA THR A 113 -8.63 1.22 0.75
C THR A 113 -7.94 -0.03 1.21
N GLY A 114 -8.64 -0.86 1.98
CA GLY A 114 -8.15 -2.09 2.57
C GLY A 114 -7.31 -2.93 1.61
N LEU A 115 -6.02 -2.63 1.56
CA LEU A 115 -4.97 -3.59 1.29
C LEU A 115 -5.11 -4.56 2.45
N ALA A 116 -5.85 -5.64 2.22
CA ALA A 116 -5.90 -6.73 3.17
C ALA A 116 -4.45 -7.16 3.44
N GLU A 117 -3.96 -6.78 4.62
CA GLU A 117 -3.06 -7.59 5.43
C GLU A 117 -1.74 -7.99 4.76
N VAL A 118 -1.02 -7.05 4.14
CA VAL A 118 0.44 -7.20 3.97
C VAL A 118 1.15 -6.50 5.12
N ASP A 119 1.06 -7.21 6.25
CA ASP A 119 1.79 -7.03 7.50
C ASP A 119 3.30 -6.82 7.26
N GLY A 120 3.87 -5.82 7.92
CA GLY A 120 5.29 -5.49 7.82
C GLY A 120 5.59 -4.08 8.31
N GLY A 121 5.11 -3.73 9.51
CA GLY A 121 5.37 -2.42 10.13
C GLY A 121 4.76 -2.33 11.53
N ASP A 122 5.36 -3.05 12.48
CA ASP A 122 5.54 -2.76 13.92
C ASP A 122 4.48 -2.00 14.77
N GLU A 123 3.20 -1.93 14.40
CA GLU A 123 2.17 -1.30 15.26
C GLU A 123 0.86 -2.10 15.48
N ASP A 124 0.71 -3.29 14.91
CA ASP A 124 -0.41 -4.19 15.26
C ASP A 124 0.04 -5.65 15.42
N VAL A 125 1.04 -5.87 16.29
CA VAL A 125 1.17 -7.22 16.89
C VAL A 125 -0.06 -7.41 17.77
N GLN A 126 -1.14 -7.95 17.19
CA GLN A 126 -2.33 -8.32 17.94
C GLN A 126 -1.91 -9.30 19.03
N HIS A 127 -1.81 -8.79 20.26
CA HIS A 127 -1.45 -9.59 21.42
C HIS A 127 -2.66 -10.45 21.76
N LEU A 128 -2.75 -11.63 21.15
CA LEU A 128 -3.81 -12.59 21.40
C LEU A 128 -3.41 -13.50 22.57
N ASP A 129 -4.36 -13.78 23.46
CA ASP A 129 -4.18 -14.81 24.48
C ASP A 129 -4.30 -16.23 23.87
N SER A 130 -4.02 -17.27 24.67
CA SER A 130 -4.12 -18.66 24.23
C SER A 130 -5.53 -19.10 23.81
N ASN A 131 -6.55 -18.27 24.03
CA ASN A 131 -7.94 -18.48 23.63
C ASN A 131 -8.37 -17.57 22.45
N GLY A 132 -7.44 -16.79 21.88
CA GLY A 132 -7.70 -15.88 20.76
C GLY A 132 -8.35 -14.55 21.15
N ALA A 133 -8.30 -14.14 22.42
CA ALA A 133 -8.80 -12.84 22.87
C ALA A 133 -7.73 -11.75 22.74
N HIS A 134 -8.14 -10.57 22.24
CA HIS A 134 -7.26 -9.41 22.03
C HIS A 134 -6.93 -8.71 23.36
N LEU A 135 -5.65 -8.55 23.68
CA LEU A 135 -5.17 -7.98 24.94
C LEU A 135 -4.76 -6.52 24.77
N ALA A 136 -5.25 -5.64 25.64
CA ALA A 136 -4.89 -4.22 25.70
C ALA A 136 -3.92 -3.91 26.87
N ALA A 137 -3.25 -2.76 26.81
CA ALA A 137 -2.34 -2.33 27.87
C ALA A 137 -3.10 -2.12 29.21
N GLY A 138 -2.82 -2.97 30.19
CA GLY A 138 -3.48 -3.00 31.49
C GLY A 138 -4.17 -4.32 31.82
N ASP A 139 -4.21 -5.27 30.89
CA ASP A 139 -4.81 -6.58 31.10
C ASP A 139 -3.90 -7.54 31.89
N THR A 140 -4.51 -8.41 32.70
CA THR A 140 -3.77 -9.36 33.57
C THR A 140 -3.50 -10.65 32.80
N VAL A 141 -2.29 -10.79 32.26
CA VAL A 141 -1.87 -11.99 31.52
C VAL A 141 -1.53 -13.13 32.50
N THR A 142 -2.19 -14.28 32.35
CA THR A 142 -1.86 -15.51 33.11
C THR A 142 -1.11 -16.48 32.21
N LEU A 143 0.20 -16.62 32.44
CA LEU A 143 1.06 -17.57 31.72
C LEU A 143 0.88 -18.98 32.31
N ILE A 144 0.20 -19.87 31.58
CA ILE A 144 0.15 -21.29 31.93
C ILE A 144 1.34 -21.97 31.27
N LYS A 145 2.38 -22.27 32.05
CA LYS A 145 3.49 -23.10 31.60
C LYS A 145 3.12 -24.56 31.84
N ASP A 146 2.73 -25.28 30.78
CA ASP A 146 2.50 -26.71 30.85
C ASP A 146 3.76 -27.43 31.35
N LEU A 147 3.71 -27.85 32.61
CA LEU A 147 4.73 -28.70 33.20
C LEU A 147 4.40 -30.13 32.78
N ASN A 148 5.17 -30.68 31.84
CA ASN A 148 5.07 -32.08 31.48
C ASN A 148 5.52 -32.95 32.67
N VAL A 149 4.59 -33.26 33.56
CA VAL A 149 4.79 -34.29 34.57
C VAL A 149 4.77 -35.62 33.86
N LYS A 150 5.96 -36.17 33.57
CA LYS A 150 6.08 -37.58 33.20
C LYS A 150 5.54 -38.38 34.38
N GLY A 151 4.33 -38.91 34.22
CA GLY A 151 3.69 -39.77 35.20
C GLY A 151 4.66 -40.87 35.60
N ALA A 152 5.06 -40.88 36.87
CA ALA A 152 5.61 -42.07 37.48
C ALA A 152 4.48 -43.09 37.49
N GLY A 153 4.54 -44.05 36.57
CA GLY A 153 3.69 -45.23 36.65
C GLY A 153 4.04 -45.98 37.93
N PHE A 154 3.04 -46.15 38.79
CA PHE A 154 2.89 -47.30 39.68
C PHE A 154 1.43 -47.43 40.11
#